data_AF-A0A7W8QM40-F1
#
_entry.id   AF-A0A7W8QM40-F1
#
_cell.length_a   1.000
_cell.length_b   1.000
_cell.length_c   1.000
_cell.angle_alpha   90.00
_cell.angle_beta   90.00
_cell.angle_gamma   90.00
#
_symmetry.space_group_name_H-M   'P 1'
#
loop_
_entity.id
_entity.type
_entity.pdbx_description
1 polymer ?
#
loop_
_entity_poly.entity_id
_entity_poly.type
_entity_poly.pdbx_seq_one_letter_code
_entity_poly.pdbx_strand_id
1 'polypeptide(L)'
;MTQDLSSLARALYARTEHLLKHRPDLAPRRPRIGFQPRLSDAELATLALMQALLGYTSEARRLRYARTHLSEQFPYLPQQPGYNKRLRKASGLIRHLIRHLATDTTAWTDDVWVVDSTPVECARSRETVKRSDLAGWAQYGYCACTWCAP
;
A
#
# COMPACT_ATOMS: atom_id res chain seq x y z
N MET A 1 2.52 22.67 2.06
CA MET A 1 2.27 21.43 1.30
C MET A 1 1.21 20.50 1.94
N THR A 2 0.43 20.95 2.93
CA THR A 2 -0.57 20.10 3.64
C THR A 2 -1.93 20.00 2.93
N GLN A 3 -2.28 20.95 2.06
CA GLN A 3 -3.56 20.96 1.34
C GLN A 3 -3.71 19.81 0.34
N ASP A 4 -2.62 19.36 -0.27
CA ASP A 4 -2.65 18.29 -1.28
C ASP A 4 -2.97 16.93 -0.67
N LEU A 5 -2.29 16.57 0.43
CA LEU A 5 -2.46 15.27 1.08
C LEU A 5 -3.87 15.07 1.65
N SER A 6 -4.44 16.11 2.27
CA SER A 6 -5.80 16.07 2.80
C SER A 6 -6.84 15.99 1.69
N SER A 7 -6.61 16.68 0.58
CA SER A 7 -7.50 16.62 -0.59
C SER A 7 -7.46 15.23 -1.24
N LEU A 8 -6.27 14.65 -1.38
CA LEU A 8 -6.06 13.29 -1.86
C LEU A 8 -6.74 12.25 -0.95
N ALA A 9 -6.54 12.35 0.37
CA ALA A 9 -7.17 11.44 1.33
C ALA A 9 -8.71 11.51 1.23
N ARG A 10 -9.26 12.72 1.07
CA ARG A 10 -10.71 12.90 0.91
C ARG A 10 -11.24 12.35 -0.42
N ALA A 11 -10.50 12.52 -1.51
CA ALA A 11 -10.86 11.97 -2.81
C ALA A 11 -10.84 10.42 -2.79
N LEU A 12 -9.80 9.83 -2.20
CA LEU A 12 -9.69 8.37 -2.03
C LEU A 12 -10.82 7.82 -1.16
N TYR A 13 -11.15 8.51 -0.06
CA TYR A 13 -12.27 8.14 0.79
C TYR A 13 -13.60 8.14 0.02
N ALA A 14 -13.92 9.25 -0.67
CA ALA A 14 -15.16 9.37 -1.44
C ALA A 14 -15.26 8.30 -2.54
N ARG A 15 -14.15 8.02 -3.24
CA ARG A 15 -14.09 6.97 -4.26
C ARG A 15 -14.33 5.58 -3.67
N THR A 16 -13.72 5.30 -2.53
CA THR A 16 -13.87 4.01 -1.84
C THR A 16 -15.29 3.82 -1.30
N GLU A 17 -15.86 4.87 -0.71
CA GLU A 17 -17.23 4.83 -0.21
C GLU A 17 -18.23 4.60 -1.36
N HIS A 18 -18.05 5.30 -2.48
CA HIS A 18 -18.86 5.10 -3.68
C HIS A 18 -18.74 3.66 -4.21
N LEU A 19 -17.53 3.11 -4.30
CA LEU A 19 -17.31 1.72 -4.70
C LEU A 19 -18.06 0.75 -3.79
N LEU A 20 -17.97 0.92 -2.47
CA LEU A 20 -18.66 0.04 -1.51
C LEU A 20 -20.19 0.19 -1.56
N LYS A 21 -20.72 1.37 -1.93
CA LYS A 21 -22.16 1.57 -2.15
C LYS A 21 -22.65 0.81 -3.39
N HIS A 22 -21.89 0.82 -4.49
CA HIS A 22 -22.24 0.09 -5.71
C HIS A 22 -21.98 -1.41 -5.62
N ARG A 23 -20.94 -1.80 -4.88
CA ARG A 23 -20.44 -3.16 -4.78
C ARG A 23 -20.26 -3.55 -3.31
N PRO A 24 -21.37 -3.74 -2.56
CA PRO A 24 -21.31 -4.11 -1.16
C PRO A 24 -20.71 -5.52 -0.94
N ASP A 25 -20.69 -6.36 -1.99
CA ASP A 25 -20.04 -7.67 -2.00
C ASP A 25 -18.53 -7.62 -1.77
N LEU A 26 -17.89 -6.47 -2.05
CA LEU A 26 -16.46 -6.27 -1.82
C LEU A 26 -16.12 -5.96 -0.36
N ALA A 27 -17.12 -5.67 0.48
CA ALA A 27 -16.89 -5.37 1.88
C ALA A 27 -16.31 -6.59 2.63
N PRO A 28 -15.34 -6.41 3.54
CA PRO A 28 -14.82 -7.49 4.37
C PRO A 28 -15.93 -8.19 5.12
N ARG A 29 -15.96 -9.53 5.08
CA ARG A 29 -16.97 -10.32 5.80
C ARG A 29 -16.92 -10.02 7.30
N ARG A 30 -18.06 -9.61 7.85
CA ARG A 30 -18.25 -9.38 9.29
C ARG A 30 -19.17 -10.46 9.89
N PRO A 31 -18.89 -10.94 11.11
CA PRO A 31 -19.84 -11.79 11.81
C PRO A 31 -21.14 -11.00 12.07
N ARG A 32 -22.29 -11.69 12.01
CA ARG A 32 -23.61 -11.09 12.25
C ARG A 32 -23.77 -10.54 13.67
N ILE A 33 -23.03 -11.10 14.62
CA ILE A 33 -23.02 -10.72 16.03
C ILE A 33 -21.60 -10.28 16.38
N GLY A 34 -21.45 -9.07 16.91
CA GLY A 34 -20.16 -8.53 17.30
C GLY A 34 -20.11 -7.00 17.34
N PHE A 35 -18.96 -6.47 17.75
CA PHE A 35 -18.71 -5.04 17.88
C PHE A 35 -18.73 -4.34 16.50
N GLN A 36 -19.53 -3.28 16.36
CA GLN A 36 -19.47 -2.41 15.19
C GLN A 36 -18.18 -1.58 15.22
N PRO A 37 -17.28 -1.72 14.25
CA PRO A 37 -16.03 -0.98 14.26
C PRO A 37 -16.29 0.51 14.08
N ARG A 38 -15.68 1.33 14.94
CA ARG A 38 -15.74 2.80 14.86
C ARG A 38 -15.08 3.39 13.61
N LEU A 39 -14.15 2.63 13.00
CA LEU A 39 -13.53 2.95 11.72
C LEU A 39 -14.22 2.11 10.64
N SER A 40 -14.85 2.73 9.66
CA SER A 40 -15.48 2.10 8.51
C SER A 40 -14.46 1.36 7.64
N ASP A 41 -14.94 0.51 6.72
CA ASP A 41 -14.04 -0.19 5.79
C ASP A 41 -13.50 0.76 4.72
N ALA A 42 -14.23 1.83 4.39
CA ALA A 42 -13.77 2.88 3.49
C ALA A 42 -12.60 3.68 4.10
N GLU A 43 -12.73 4.09 5.37
CA GLU A 43 -11.64 4.76 6.08
C GLU A 43 -10.43 3.84 6.26
N LEU A 44 -10.66 2.56 6.57
CA LEU A 44 -9.59 1.57 6.70
C LEU A 44 -8.79 1.42 5.39
N ALA A 45 -9.48 1.27 4.26
CA ALA A 45 -8.83 1.14 2.96
C ALA A 45 -8.13 2.44 2.54
N THR A 46 -8.73 3.59 2.79
CA THR A 46 -8.11 4.90 2.53
C THR A 46 -6.81 5.06 3.31
N LEU A 47 -6.82 4.74 4.61
CA LEU A 47 -5.61 4.76 5.43
C LEU A 47 -4.53 3.83 4.88
N ALA A 48 -4.91 2.63 4.41
CA ALA A 48 -3.98 1.66 3.83
C ALA A 48 -3.36 2.15 2.51
N LEU A 49 -4.12 2.83 1.65
CA LEU A 49 -3.60 3.41 0.42
C LEU A 49 -2.68 4.59 0.70
N MET A 50 -3.07 5.48 1.62
CA MET A 50 -2.22 6.59 2.07
C MET A 50 -0.88 6.09 2.65
N GLN A 51 -0.86 4.90 3.26
CA GLN A 51 0.39 4.28 3.72
C GLN A 51 1.32 3.89 2.60
N ALA A 52 0.76 3.24 1.58
CA ALA A 52 1.51 2.82 0.42
C ALA A 52 2.08 4.05 -0.32
N LEU A 53 1.25 5.08 -0.51
CA LEU A 53 1.65 6.32 -1.19
C LEU A 53 2.73 7.11 -0.43
N LEU A 54 2.68 7.14 0.90
CA LEU A 54 3.67 7.84 1.72
C LEU A 54 4.95 7.02 1.95
N GLY A 55 5.04 5.78 1.47
CA GLY A 55 6.24 4.95 1.58
C GLY A 55 6.62 4.58 3.01
N TYR A 56 5.68 4.62 3.96
CA TYR A 56 5.98 4.28 5.35
C TYR A 56 6.14 2.76 5.52
N THR A 57 7.39 2.30 5.57
CA THR A 57 7.73 0.89 5.88
C THR A 57 7.60 0.56 7.37
N SER A 58 7.65 1.57 8.25
CA SER A 58 7.47 1.41 9.70
C SER A 58 6.04 1.77 10.13
N GLU A 59 5.30 0.76 10.58
CA GLU A 59 3.90 0.90 11.00
C GLU A 59 3.71 1.83 12.22
N ALA A 60 4.68 1.82 13.15
CA ALA A 60 4.68 2.71 14.32
C ALA A 60 4.89 4.18 13.93
N ARG A 61 5.82 4.44 13.00
CA ARG A 61 6.07 5.78 12.45
C ARG A 61 4.81 6.31 11.76
N ARG A 62 4.15 5.46 10.99
CA ARG A 62 2.87 5.78 10.35
C ARG A 62 1.77 6.10 11.36
N LEU A 63 1.53 5.26 12.36
CA LEU A 63 0.46 5.50 13.34
C LEU A 63 0.63 6.84 14.04
N ARG A 64 1.87 7.21 14.36
CA ARG A 64 2.21 8.54 14.87
C ARG A 64 1.89 9.64 13.86
N TYR A 65 2.33 9.49 12.60
CA TYR A 65 2.05 10.47 11.55
C TYR A 65 0.55 10.68 11.32
N ALA A 66 -0.21 9.59 11.21
CA ALA A 66 -1.66 9.63 11.02
C ALA A 66 -2.39 10.30 12.20
N ARG A 67 -1.94 10.06 13.44
CA ARG A 67 -2.48 10.76 14.62
C ARG A 67 -2.23 12.26 14.60
N THR A 68 -1.12 12.70 14.00
CA THR A 68 -0.76 14.13 13.96
C THR A 68 -1.36 14.86 12.77
N HIS A 69 -1.41 14.24 11.59
CA HIS A 69 -1.75 14.92 10.34
C HIS A 69 -3.10 14.49 9.75
N LEU A 70 -3.65 13.36 10.19
CA LEU A 70 -4.86 12.77 9.61
C LEU A 70 -5.96 12.55 10.67
N SER A 71 -5.76 12.99 11.90
CA SER A 71 -6.73 12.84 13.00
C SER A 71 -8.01 13.63 12.78
N GLU A 72 -7.93 14.79 12.11
CA GLU A 72 -9.11 15.58 11.74
C GLU A 72 -10.02 14.85 10.75
N GLN A 73 -9.44 14.02 9.87
CA GLN A 73 -10.17 13.27 8.85
C GLN A 73 -10.54 11.85 9.31
N PHE A 74 -9.77 11.27 10.22
CA PHE A 74 -9.99 9.94 10.78
C PHE A 74 -10.03 10.02 12.32
N PRO A 75 -11.20 10.34 12.90
CA PRO A 75 -11.33 10.62 14.33
C PRO A 75 -11.04 9.39 15.22
N TYR A 76 -11.10 8.18 14.65
CA TYR A 76 -10.75 6.95 15.37
C TYR A 76 -9.66 6.16 14.66
N LEU A 77 -8.45 6.16 15.24
CA LEU A 77 -7.34 5.32 14.80
C LEU A 77 -7.18 4.11 15.72
N PRO A 78 -7.44 2.87 15.24
CA PRO A 78 -7.29 1.67 16.05
C PRO A 78 -5.83 1.43 16.47
N GLN A 79 -5.64 0.69 17.56
CA GLN A 79 -4.32 0.20 17.96
C GLN A 79 -3.75 -0.76 16.91
N GLN A 80 -2.41 -0.81 16.81
CA GLN A 80 -1.67 -1.59 15.82
C GLN A 80 -2.19 -3.04 15.60
N PRO A 81 -2.39 -3.88 16.63
CA PRO A 81 -2.87 -5.25 16.41
C PRO A 81 -4.29 -5.31 15.84
N GLY A 82 -5.17 -4.40 16.28
CA GLY A 82 -6.54 -4.30 15.77
C GLY A 82 -6.59 -3.81 14.32
N TYR A 83 -5.75 -2.82 13.99
CA TYR A 83 -5.58 -2.31 12.63
C TYR A 83 -5.13 -3.43 11.68
N ASN A 84 -4.03 -4.12 12.00
CA ASN A 84 -3.47 -5.18 11.15
C ASN A 84 -4.43 -6.36 10.94
N LYS A 85 -5.13 -6.78 11.98
CA LYS A 85 -6.13 -7.86 11.86
C LYS A 85 -7.25 -7.48 10.89
N ARG A 86 -7.67 -6.22 10.91
CA ARG A 86 -8.68 -5.71 9.97
C ARG A 86 -8.13 -5.54 8.57
N LEU A 87 -6.90 -5.03 8.43
CA LEU A 87 -6.24 -4.85 7.15
C LEU A 87 -6.11 -6.17 6.39
N ARG A 88 -5.72 -7.26 7.08
CA ARG A 88 -5.64 -8.61 6.50
C ARG A 88 -6.99 -9.09 5.95
N LYS A 89 -8.09 -8.78 6.65
CA LYS A 89 -9.45 -9.11 6.21
C LYS A 89 -9.93 -8.23 5.05
N ALA A 90 -9.38 -7.03 4.91
CA ALA A 90 -9.69 -6.08 3.85
C ALA A 90 -8.77 -6.19 2.63
N SER A 91 -7.88 -7.19 2.57
CA SER A 91 -6.94 -7.39 1.46
C SER A 91 -7.64 -7.51 0.11
N GLY A 92 -8.79 -8.21 0.05
CA GLY A 92 -9.61 -8.32 -1.16
C GLY A 92 -10.16 -6.97 -1.63
N LEU A 93 -10.70 -6.17 -0.70
CA LEU A 93 -11.18 -4.81 -0.98
C LEU A 93 -10.04 -3.93 -1.50
N ILE A 94 -8.88 -3.95 -0.84
CA ILE A 94 -7.72 -3.15 -1.22
C ILE A 94 -7.22 -3.53 -2.61
N ARG A 95 -7.14 -4.83 -2.92
CA ARG A 95 -6.75 -5.29 -4.26
C ARG A 95 -7.73 -4.81 -5.33
N HIS A 96 -9.02 -4.82 -5.04
CA HIS A 96 -10.04 -4.31 -5.98
C HIS A 96 -9.93 -2.81 -6.15
N LEU A 97 -9.72 -2.05 -5.07
CA LEU A 97 -9.49 -0.60 -5.12
C LEU A 97 -8.25 -0.25 -5.93
N ILE A 98 -7.12 -0.92 -5.71
CA ILE A 98 -5.90 -0.70 -6.48
C ILE A 98 -6.18 -0.94 -7.96
N ARG A 99 -6.88 -2.02 -8.31
CA ARG A 99 -7.26 -2.29 -9.70
C ARG A 99 -8.19 -1.22 -10.26
N HIS A 100 -9.19 -0.79 -9.50
CA HIS A 100 -10.13 0.24 -9.90
C HIS A 100 -9.41 1.58 -10.16
N LEU A 101 -8.50 1.97 -9.28
CA LEU A 101 -7.73 3.19 -9.44
C LEU A 101 -6.75 3.09 -10.61
N ALA A 102 -6.14 1.92 -10.79
CA ALA A 102 -5.28 1.66 -11.93
C ALA A 102 -6.05 1.81 -13.25
N THR A 103 -7.24 1.20 -13.38
CA THR A 103 -8.07 1.32 -14.60
C THR A 103 -8.51 2.75 -14.91
N ASP A 104 -8.57 3.63 -13.90
CA ASP A 104 -8.89 5.05 -14.07
C ASP A 104 -7.66 5.89 -14.49
N THR A 105 -6.46 5.28 -14.53
CA THR A 105 -5.20 5.95 -14.90
C THR A 105 -4.83 5.59 -16.33
N THR A 106 -4.37 6.58 -17.13
CA THR A 106 -3.93 6.36 -18.52
C THR A 106 -2.80 5.33 -18.65
N ALA A 107 -1.97 5.19 -17.60
CA ALA A 107 -0.93 4.19 -17.49
C ALA A 107 -1.43 2.73 -17.58
N TRP A 108 -2.73 2.48 -17.32
CA TRP A 108 -3.29 1.13 -17.42
C TRP A 108 -3.50 0.64 -18.85
N THR A 109 -3.74 1.58 -19.76
CA THR A 109 -3.87 1.30 -21.20
C THR A 109 -2.59 1.61 -21.97
N ASP A 110 -1.52 1.99 -21.26
CA ASP A 110 -0.25 2.35 -21.87
C ASP A 110 0.51 1.06 -22.27
N ASP A 111 1.24 1.12 -23.38
CA ASP A 111 2.04 -0.01 -23.87
C ASP A 111 3.32 -0.21 -23.03
N VAL A 112 3.61 0.74 -22.14
CA VAL A 112 4.78 0.74 -21.25
C VAL A 112 4.42 0.22 -19.86
N TRP A 113 5.02 -0.92 -19.49
CA TRP A 113 4.88 -1.49 -18.15
C TRP A 113 5.98 -1.01 -17.21
N VAL A 114 5.60 -0.36 -16.11
CA VAL A 114 6.53 -0.03 -15.03
C VAL A 114 6.68 -1.25 -14.12
N VAL A 115 7.88 -1.83 -14.10
CA VAL A 115 8.24 -2.96 -13.22
C VAL A 115 9.20 -2.44 -12.15
N ASP A 116 8.75 -2.40 -10.90
CA ASP A 116 9.62 -2.14 -9.76
C ASP A 116 10.18 -3.47 -9.23
N SER A 117 11.45 -3.74 -9.50
CA SER A 117 12.13 -4.91 -8.93
C SER A 117 12.57 -4.57 -7.50
N THR A 118 12.18 -5.38 -6.51
CA THR A 118 12.79 -5.28 -5.18
C THR A 118 14.29 -5.54 -5.31
N PRO A 119 15.18 -4.66 -4.83
CA PRO A 119 16.61 -4.83 -4.98
C PRO A 119 17.04 -6.15 -4.35
N VAL A 120 17.66 -7.01 -5.15
CA VAL A 120 18.15 -8.32 -4.70
C VAL A 120 19.54 -8.13 -4.14
N GLU A 121 19.81 -8.70 -2.97
CA GLU A 121 21.16 -8.72 -2.41
C GLU A 121 22.02 -9.67 -3.23
N CYS A 122 22.92 -9.11 -4.04
CA CYS A 122 23.76 -9.88 -4.95
C CYS A 122 25.15 -10.17 -4.38
N ALA A 123 25.60 -9.39 -3.40
CA ALA A 123 26.94 -9.56 -2.84
C ALA A 123 27.07 -9.05 -1.40
N ARG A 124 27.00 -9.98 -0.43
CA ARG A 124 27.22 -9.70 1.01
C ARG A 124 28.68 -9.86 1.45
N SER A 125 29.54 -10.49 0.65
CA SER A 125 30.95 -10.74 0.99
C SER A 125 31.90 -10.53 -0.17
N ARG A 126 33.17 -10.18 0.13
CA ARG A 126 34.23 -9.99 -0.87
C ARG A 126 34.49 -11.27 -1.68
N GLU A 127 34.21 -12.42 -1.09
CA GLU A 127 34.42 -13.73 -1.71
C GLU A 127 33.31 -14.05 -2.72
N THR A 128 32.06 -13.71 -2.39
CA THR A 128 30.90 -13.82 -3.31
C THR A 128 31.09 -12.97 -4.57
N VAL A 129 31.66 -11.76 -4.44
CA VAL A 129 31.94 -10.88 -5.59
C VAL A 129 32.99 -11.44 -6.55
N LYS A 130 33.94 -12.23 -6.04
CA LYS A 130 35.06 -12.73 -6.87
C LYS A 130 34.83 -14.10 -7.47
N ARG A 131 33.87 -14.88 -6.95
CA ARG A 131 33.68 -16.30 -7.29
C ARG A 131 32.26 -16.68 -7.72
N SER A 132 31.28 -15.79 -7.60
CA SER A 132 29.93 -16.10 -8.08
C SER A 132 29.85 -16.01 -9.60
N ASP A 133 28.90 -16.71 -10.21
CA ASP A 133 28.58 -16.58 -11.63
C ASP A 133 28.09 -15.17 -12.02
N LEU A 134 27.84 -14.30 -11.03
CA LEU A 134 27.52 -12.89 -11.19
C LEU A 134 28.75 -11.96 -11.08
N ALA A 135 29.95 -12.52 -10.88
CA ALA A 135 31.19 -11.75 -10.81
C ALA A 135 31.44 -11.01 -12.14
N GLY A 136 31.57 -9.69 -12.07
CA GLY A 136 31.68 -8.80 -13.23
C GLY A 136 30.35 -8.24 -13.75
N TRP A 137 29.22 -8.85 -13.37
CA TRP A 137 27.87 -8.38 -13.73
C TRP A 137 27.18 -7.64 -12.58
N ALA A 138 27.42 -8.07 -11.33
CA ALA A 138 26.88 -7.43 -10.13
C ALA A 138 28.00 -6.77 -9.30
N GLN A 139 27.78 -5.53 -8.86
CA GLN A 139 28.65 -4.84 -7.89
C GLN A 139 28.37 -5.29 -6.45
N TYR A 140 29.32 -5.03 -5.54
CA TYR A 140 29.19 -5.33 -4.11
C TYR A 140 27.93 -4.66 -3.53
N GLY A 141 27.07 -5.42 -2.85
CA GLY A 141 25.79 -4.93 -2.29
C GLY A 141 24.56 -5.43 -3.05
N TYR A 142 23.70 -4.50 -3.46
CA TYR A 142 22.38 -4.79 -4.06
C TYR A 142 22.40 -4.51 -5.56
N CYS A 143 21.85 -5.43 -6.36
CA CYS A 143 21.59 -5.13 -7.76
C CYS A 143 20.26 -4.40 -7.88
N ALA A 144 20.30 -3.22 -8.48
CA ALA A 144 19.12 -2.57 -9.05
C ALA A 144 19.00 -3.10 -10.49
N CYS A 145 18.35 -4.26 -10.66
CA CYS A 145 18.16 -4.84 -11.99
C CYS A 145 17.32 -3.91 -12.85
N THR A 146 17.96 -3.12 -13.71
CA THR A 146 17.35 -2.67 -14.97
C THR A 146 17.94 -3.58 -16.04
N TRP A 147 17.07 -4.35 -16.70
CA TRP A 147 17.36 -5.31 -17.78
C TRP A 147 17.81 -6.72 -17.38
N CYS A 148 16.85 -7.65 -17.45
CA CYS A 148 17.11 -9.05 -17.80
C CYS A 148 15.92 -9.54 -18.66
N ALA A 149 16.09 -9.49 -19.98
CA ALA A 149 15.34 -10.31 -20.93
C ALA A 149 16.34 -10.78 -22.00
N PRO A 150 16.27 -12.06 -22.45
CA PRO A 150 17.15 -12.63 -23.46
C PRO A 150 16.95 -12.03 -24.86
#